data_AF-A0A2I4D7M4-F1
#
_entry.id   AF-A0A2I4D7M4-F1
#
_cell.length_a   1.000
_cell.length_b   1.000
_cell.length_c   1.000
_cell.angle_alpha   90.00
_cell.angle_beta   90.00
_cell.angle_gamma   90.00
#
_symmetry.space_group_name_H-M   'P 1'
#
loop_
_entity.id
_entity.type
_entity.pdbx_description
1 polymer ?
#
loop_
_entity_poly.entity_id
_entity_poly.type
_entity_poly.pdbx_seq_one_letter_code
_entity_poly.pdbx_strand_id
1 'polypeptide(L)'
;MEGLADEEEEASQFHLDPHQGGEDVLDIGLDIHGLSEDDDESGPSPEAPAAAGADQDTSFLSLCRRAAQKLEVEWPAPPPAQKPSRLTGFFLPTEPTTVKNRLPMFPDFVSELTSCWTRPLSTRVTVPGYGPYLDLEGAEKAGLVNMPPMEPSLAAYLAPSHNHGVSGPTTLPSKPCRFSAAQLEKIYKAQATATRGLSSISMLQTYQAMALAELGAQVPAESPLLPLLNEIRLTADYILRASRGVALSLGRGMASTVVAQRHLWLTLSDVPDRDRATYLDEPVMAAGLFGQSLDVIQAKFELRKKQAEALRCIIPRRDSKPKTSTQKPAAQPPPAKRTVLPGSLGSQPPQPHHHGQPPRQSAWSKGPPPPGAQKGATPRRKKTQSS
;
A
#
# COMPACT_ATOMS: atom_id res chain seq x y z
N MET A 1 1.33 -10.88 67.58
CA MET A 1 0.52 -11.95 68.16
C MET A 1 -0.58 -12.22 67.16
N GLU A 2 -0.33 -13.21 66.29
CA GLU A 2 -1.03 -14.52 66.31
C GLU A 2 -2.42 -14.32 65.71
N GLY A 3 -2.75 -14.76 64.49
CA GLY A 3 -2.33 -15.96 63.76
C GLY A 3 -3.53 -16.91 63.73
N LEU A 4 -3.95 -17.34 62.53
CA LEU A 4 -4.29 -18.72 62.16
C LEU A 4 -4.99 -18.76 60.80
N ALA A 5 -4.59 -19.77 60.02
CA ALA A 5 -4.98 -20.11 58.66
C ALA A 5 -6.32 -20.85 58.60
N ASP A 6 -6.86 -20.97 57.38
CA ASP A 6 -7.48 -22.17 56.76
C ASP A 6 -7.95 -21.71 55.35
N GLU A 7 -7.29 -22.13 54.27
CA GLU A 7 -7.58 -23.35 53.47
C GLU A 7 -9.04 -23.44 53.00
N GLU A 8 -9.29 -23.10 51.74
CA GLU A 8 -10.26 -23.84 50.93
C GLU A 8 -9.88 -23.77 49.44
N GLU A 9 -9.43 -24.92 48.97
CA GLU A 9 -9.09 -25.29 47.61
C GLU A 9 -10.36 -25.85 46.97
N GLU A 10 -10.95 -25.19 45.97
CA GLU A 10 -12.03 -25.78 45.17
C GLU A 10 -11.52 -26.07 43.75
N ALA A 11 -11.20 -27.34 43.55
CA ALA A 11 -11.02 -27.94 42.25
C ALA A 11 -12.37 -27.97 41.50
N SER A 12 -12.38 -27.53 40.24
CA SER A 12 -13.40 -27.94 39.28
C SER A 12 -12.77 -28.30 37.95
N GLN A 13 -12.92 -29.57 37.67
CA GLN A 13 -12.42 -30.39 36.59
C GLN A 13 -13.46 -30.45 35.48
N PHE A 14 -13.13 -29.99 34.26
CA PHE A 14 -13.85 -30.37 33.02
C PHE A 14 -12.82 -30.42 31.89
N HIS A 15 -12.30 -31.61 31.61
CA HIS A 15 -12.76 -32.54 30.57
C HIS A 15 -12.39 -32.07 29.15
N LEU A 16 -11.25 -32.56 28.69
CA LEU A 16 -10.83 -32.54 27.29
C LEU A 16 -11.54 -33.69 26.56
N ASP A 17 -12.17 -33.38 25.43
CA ASP A 17 -12.48 -34.36 24.40
C ASP A 17 -11.81 -33.93 23.08
N PRO A 18 -11.00 -34.79 22.43
CA PRO A 18 -10.31 -34.48 21.19
C PRO A 18 -11.06 -35.04 19.96
N HIS A 19 -10.75 -34.44 18.80
CA HIS A 19 -11.15 -34.82 17.44
C HIS A 19 -12.47 -34.24 16.89
N GLN A 20 -12.31 -33.18 16.09
CA GLN A 20 -12.74 -33.28 14.70
C GLN A 20 -11.85 -32.39 13.82
N GLY A 21 -11.17 -33.03 12.86
CA GLY A 21 -10.46 -32.35 11.79
C GLY A 21 -11.44 -31.84 10.74
N GLY A 22 -11.10 -30.71 10.16
CA GLY A 22 -11.79 -30.12 9.02
C GLY A 22 -10.92 -28.99 8.48
N GLU A 23 -10.63 -29.05 7.19
CA GLU A 23 -9.78 -28.11 6.48
C GLU A 23 -10.43 -26.73 6.43
N ASP A 24 -9.87 -25.74 7.12
CA ASP A 24 -10.25 -24.33 6.94
C ASP A 24 -9.14 -23.59 6.19
N VAL A 25 -9.41 -23.41 4.90
CA VAL A 25 -8.81 -22.40 4.04
C VAL A 25 -9.00 -21.04 4.70
N LEU A 26 -7.91 -20.34 5.01
CA LEU A 26 -7.96 -19.01 5.60
C LEU A 26 -8.60 -18.02 4.62
N ASP A 27 -9.89 -17.75 4.84
CA ASP A 27 -10.59 -16.57 4.36
C ASP A 27 -10.06 -15.38 5.17
N ILE A 28 -9.21 -14.55 4.54
CA ILE A 28 -8.80 -13.26 5.08
C ILE A 28 -9.97 -12.31 4.84
N GLY A 29 -10.98 -12.41 5.71
CA GLY A 29 -12.10 -11.49 5.79
C GLY A 29 -11.58 -10.08 6.10
N LEU A 30 -11.52 -9.24 5.06
CA LEU A 30 -11.52 -7.80 5.22
C LEU A 30 -12.93 -7.38 5.62
N ASP A 31 -13.24 -7.44 6.92
CA ASP A 31 -14.43 -6.82 7.48
C ASP A 31 -14.28 -5.29 7.41
N ILE A 32 -14.62 -4.72 6.26
CA ILE A 32 -14.83 -3.29 6.07
C ILE A 32 -16.30 -3.01 6.38
N HIS A 33 -16.64 -2.99 7.67
CA HIS A 33 -17.91 -2.44 8.13
C HIS A 33 -17.65 -1.45 9.27
N GLY A 34 -17.74 -0.16 8.93
CA GLY A 34 -17.55 0.93 9.89
C GLY A 34 -17.61 2.31 9.23
N LEU A 35 -18.59 2.54 8.37
CA LEU A 35 -19.04 3.88 7.98
C LEU A 35 -20.57 3.87 8.05
N SER A 36 -21.10 4.01 9.26
CA SER A 36 -22.46 4.53 9.46
C SER A 36 -22.30 6.04 9.61
N GLU A 37 -22.64 6.77 8.55
CA GLU A 37 -22.92 8.20 8.67
C GLU A 37 -24.38 8.28 9.12
N ASP A 38 -24.59 8.51 10.42
CA ASP A 38 -25.91 8.75 10.99
C ASP A 38 -26.36 10.16 10.58
N ASP A 39 -27.18 10.26 9.55
CA ASP A 39 -28.00 11.43 9.22
C ASP A 39 -29.46 10.96 9.22
N ASP A 40 -30.20 11.25 10.30
CA ASP A 40 -31.64 11.62 10.26
C ASP A 40 -32.18 11.83 11.69
N GLU A 41 -32.42 13.09 12.07
CA GLU A 41 -33.53 13.41 12.97
C GLU A 41 -34.29 14.63 12.44
N SER A 42 -35.39 14.31 11.75
CA SER A 42 -36.38 15.26 11.24
C SER A 42 -37.39 15.64 12.33
N GLY A 43 -37.73 16.93 12.42
CA GLY A 43 -38.85 17.48 13.18
C GLY A 43 -39.52 18.65 12.42
N PRO A 44 -40.81 18.96 12.67
CA PRO A 44 -41.83 19.11 11.62
C PRO A 44 -41.98 20.52 11.02
N SER A 45 -42.38 20.55 9.74
CA SER A 45 -42.78 21.77 8.99
C SER A 45 -44.12 22.36 9.47
N PRO A 46 -44.26 23.70 9.41
CA PRO A 46 -45.53 24.35 9.11
C PRO A 46 -45.55 24.81 7.65
N GLU A 47 -46.64 24.48 6.94
CA GLU A 47 -46.97 24.95 5.60
C GLU A 47 -46.91 26.49 5.50
N ALA A 48 -46.22 26.99 4.47
CA ALA A 48 -46.40 28.32 3.91
C ALA A 48 -46.18 28.27 2.38
N PRO A 49 -46.89 29.09 1.60
CA PRO A 49 -47.21 28.81 0.21
C PRO A 49 -45.99 28.96 -0.70
N ALA A 50 -45.92 28.08 -1.69
CA ALA A 50 -44.93 28.07 -2.76
C ALA A 50 -44.92 29.40 -3.52
N ALA A 51 -43.99 30.29 -3.17
CA ALA A 51 -43.49 31.28 -4.08
C ALA A 51 -42.54 30.57 -5.05
N ALA A 52 -42.92 30.51 -6.32
CA ALA A 52 -42.06 30.09 -7.42
C ALA A 52 -40.90 31.09 -7.58
N GLY A 53 -39.87 30.94 -6.74
CA GLY A 53 -38.53 31.44 -7.00
C GLY A 53 -37.73 30.31 -7.63
N ALA A 54 -36.93 30.61 -8.65
CA ALA A 54 -36.00 29.65 -9.21
C ALA A 54 -35.03 29.18 -8.12
N ASP A 55 -35.34 28.04 -7.51
CA ASP A 55 -34.50 27.35 -6.55
C ASP A 55 -33.25 26.91 -7.32
N GLN A 56 -32.18 27.71 -7.22
CA GLN A 56 -30.89 27.31 -7.78
C GLN A 56 -30.43 26.11 -6.96
N ASP A 57 -30.65 24.92 -7.50
CA ASP A 57 -30.19 23.68 -6.91
C ASP A 57 -28.66 23.77 -6.66
N THR A 58 -28.34 23.98 -5.39
CA THR A 58 -26.98 24.14 -4.85
C THR A 58 -26.32 22.79 -4.58
N SER A 59 -27.00 21.68 -4.85
CA SER A 59 -26.46 20.35 -4.60
C SER A 59 -25.19 20.09 -5.41
N PHE A 60 -24.30 19.30 -4.80
CA PHE A 60 -23.05 18.85 -5.40
C PHE A 60 -23.26 18.23 -6.79
N LEU A 61 -24.27 17.36 -6.94
CA LEU A 61 -24.55 16.67 -8.20
C LEU A 61 -24.99 17.64 -9.29
N SER A 62 -25.83 18.61 -8.96
CA SER A 62 -26.28 19.62 -9.93
C SER A 62 -25.14 20.54 -10.34
N LEU A 63 -24.26 20.91 -9.40
CA LEU A 63 -23.02 21.63 -9.72
C LEU A 63 -22.09 20.82 -10.64
N CYS A 64 -21.84 19.54 -10.33
CA CYS A 64 -21.04 18.67 -11.18
C CYS A 64 -21.63 18.51 -12.59
N ARG A 65 -22.95 18.44 -12.72
CA ARG A 65 -23.62 18.36 -14.03
C ARG A 65 -23.39 19.63 -14.86
N ARG A 66 -23.53 20.80 -14.25
CA ARG A 66 -23.22 22.09 -14.90
C ARG A 66 -21.74 22.19 -15.29
N ALA A 67 -20.84 21.76 -14.40
CA ALA A 67 -19.41 21.72 -14.69
C ALA A 67 -19.09 20.78 -15.88
N ALA A 68 -19.64 19.57 -15.90
CA ALA A 68 -19.46 18.62 -16.99
C ALA A 68 -19.98 19.17 -18.32
N GLN A 69 -21.17 19.80 -18.33
CA GLN A 69 -21.70 20.46 -19.52
C GLN A 69 -20.76 21.57 -20.02
N LYS A 70 -20.24 22.41 -19.12
CA LYS A 70 -19.34 23.52 -19.46
C LYS A 70 -17.97 23.06 -19.94
N LEU A 71 -17.50 21.91 -19.45
CA LEU A 71 -16.25 21.27 -19.84
C LEU A 71 -16.43 20.28 -21.01
N GLU A 72 -17.63 20.19 -21.59
CA GLU A 72 -17.95 19.25 -22.67
C GLU A 72 -17.67 17.77 -22.31
N VAL A 73 -17.82 17.41 -21.04
CA VAL A 73 -17.67 16.06 -20.53
C VAL A 73 -19.01 15.33 -20.59
N GLU A 74 -19.03 14.17 -21.25
CA GLU A 74 -20.23 13.33 -21.36
C GLU A 74 -20.71 12.86 -19.98
N TRP A 75 -21.97 13.15 -19.64
CA TRP A 75 -22.57 12.72 -18.38
C TRP A 75 -23.09 11.28 -18.49
N PRO A 76 -22.83 10.40 -17.49
CA PRO A 76 -23.26 9.01 -17.58
C PRO A 76 -24.79 8.91 -17.60
N ALA A 77 -25.33 8.09 -18.51
CA ALA A 77 -26.75 7.76 -18.50
C ALA A 77 -27.12 7.05 -17.18
N PRO A 78 -28.26 7.38 -16.54
CA PRO A 78 -28.71 6.66 -15.37
C PRO A 78 -28.89 5.16 -15.72
N PRO A 79 -28.57 4.23 -14.80
CA PRO A 79 -28.85 2.82 -15.00
C PRO A 79 -30.34 2.64 -15.38
N PRO A 80 -30.67 1.69 -16.27
CA PRO A 80 -32.07 1.41 -16.58
C PRO A 80 -32.80 1.09 -15.28
N ALA A 81 -33.95 1.74 -15.07
CA ALA A 81 -34.78 1.51 -13.88
C ALA A 81 -35.01 0.00 -13.73
N GLN A 82 -34.57 -0.57 -12.60
CA GLN A 82 -34.85 -1.96 -12.31
C GLN A 82 -36.38 -2.10 -12.23
N LYS A 83 -36.95 -3.03 -13.01
CA LYS A 83 -38.38 -3.32 -12.90
C LYS A 83 -38.64 -3.75 -11.45
N PRO A 84 -39.59 -3.14 -10.73
CA PRO A 84 -39.89 -3.54 -9.36
C PRO A 84 -40.18 -5.04 -9.35
N SER A 85 -39.48 -5.78 -8.49
CA SER A 85 -39.66 -7.22 -8.39
C SER A 85 -41.07 -7.50 -7.91
N ARG A 86 -41.76 -8.48 -8.52
CA ARG A 86 -43.10 -8.88 -8.05
C ARG A 86 -43.10 -9.41 -6.60
N LEU A 87 -41.91 -9.71 -6.07
CA LEU A 87 -41.69 -10.16 -4.69
C LEU A 87 -41.58 -9.00 -3.68
N THR A 88 -41.54 -7.73 -4.11
CA THR A 88 -41.52 -6.57 -3.18
C THR A 88 -42.91 -6.20 -2.65
N GLY A 89 -43.92 -7.03 -2.93
CA GLY A 89 -45.29 -6.80 -2.51
C GLY A 89 -46.04 -5.81 -3.40
N PHE A 90 -47.37 -5.89 -3.35
CA PHE A 90 -48.27 -5.06 -4.17
C PHE A 90 -48.86 -3.86 -3.40
N PHE A 91 -48.77 -3.89 -2.07
CA PHE A 91 -49.49 -2.99 -1.17
C PHE A 91 -48.55 -2.18 -0.25
N LEU A 92 -47.28 -2.54 -0.19
CA LEU A 92 -46.26 -1.74 0.48
C LEU A 92 -45.62 -0.78 -0.53
N PRO A 93 -45.29 0.46 -0.14
CA PRO A 93 -44.49 1.35 -0.98
C PRO A 93 -43.23 0.60 -1.43
N THR A 94 -42.99 0.54 -2.74
CA THR A 94 -41.72 0.02 -3.26
C THR A 94 -40.63 0.92 -2.70
N GLU A 95 -39.72 0.35 -1.92
CA GLU A 95 -38.58 1.09 -1.38
C GLU A 95 -37.84 1.72 -2.57
N PRO A 96 -37.69 3.05 -2.63
CA PRO A 96 -37.02 3.68 -3.76
C PRO A 96 -35.60 3.15 -3.78
N THR A 97 -35.30 2.29 -4.76
CA THR A 97 -33.93 1.85 -4.99
C THR A 97 -33.17 3.11 -5.37
N THR A 98 -32.40 3.66 -4.43
CA THR A 98 -31.65 4.90 -4.63
C THR A 98 -30.74 4.69 -5.83
N VAL A 99 -31.11 5.27 -6.97
CA VAL A 99 -30.30 5.20 -8.18
C VAL A 99 -29.01 5.93 -7.84
N LYS A 100 -27.94 5.17 -7.58
CA LYS A 100 -26.63 5.74 -7.26
C LYS A 100 -26.16 6.55 -8.46
N ASN A 101 -26.32 7.87 -8.37
CA ASN A 101 -25.83 8.80 -9.38
C ASN A 101 -24.31 8.72 -9.43
N ARG A 102 -23.75 8.47 -10.61
CA ARG A 102 -22.30 8.39 -10.84
C ARG A 102 -21.81 9.66 -11.50
N LEU A 103 -20.63 10.13 -11.07
CA LEU A 103 -19.94 11.24 -11.73
C LEU A 103 -19.18 10.71 -12.97
N PRO A 104 -19.08 11.50 -14.05
CA PRO A 104 -18.18 11.19 -15.15
C PRO A 104 -16.71 11.28 -14.71
N MET A 105 -15.86 10.47 -15.34
CA MET A 105 -14.40 10.65 -15.23
C MET A 105 -13.97 11.83 -16.07
N PHE A 106 -13.14 12.72 -15.53
CA PHE A 106 -12.56 13.81 -16.31
C PHE A 106 -11.43 13.28 -17.21
N PRO A 107 -11.54 13.39 -18.56
CA PRO A 107 -10.61 12.72 -19.48
C PRO A 107 -9.15 13.15 -19.32
N ASP A 108 -8.90 14.45 -19.12
CA ASP A 108 -7.54 14.98 -18.96
C ASP A 108 -6.86 14.43 -17.71
N PHE A 109 -7.62 14.29 -16.62
CA PHE A 109 -7.13 13.66 -15.40
C PHE A 109 -6.74 12.20 -15.64
N VAL A 110 -7.56 11.44 -16.37
CA VAL A 110 -7.25 10.03 -16.69
C VAL A 110 -6.02 9.93 -17.58
N SER A 111 -5.90 10.79 -18.59
CA SER A 111 -4.71 10.83 -19.46
C SER A 111 -3.43 11.07 -18.66
N GLU A 112 -3.44 12.07 -17.78
CA GLU A 112 -2.28 12.40 -16.95
C GLU A 112 -1.95 11.25 -15.97
N LEU A 113 -2.95 10.70 -15.30
CA LEU A 113 -2.81 9.59 -14.36
C LEU A 113 -2.21 8.33 -15.03
N THR A 114 -2.70 8.00 -16.22
CA THR A 114 -2.30 6.77 -16.92
C THR A 114 -0.97 6.89 -17.67
N SER A 115 -0.45 8.11 -17.86
CA SER A 115 0.84 8.36 -18.52
C SER A 115 2.01 7.57 -17.90
N CYS A 116 1.95 7.35 -16.57
CA CYS A 116 2.99 6.69 -15.80
C CYS A 116 2.92 5.15 -15.81
N TRP A 117 1.88 4.56 -16.43
CA TRP A 117 1.63 3.10 -16.42
C TRP A 117 2.42 2.32 -17.47
N THR A 118 3.08 3.01 -18.41
CA THR A 118 3.84 2.38 -19.50
C THR A 118 5.03 1.54 -18.99
N ARG A 119 5.66 1.95 -17.89
CA ARG A 119 6.83 1.28 -17.30
C ARG A 119 6.80 1.28 -15.76
N PRO A 120 5.83 0.60 -15.13
CA PRO A 120 5.50 0.79 -13.70
C PRO A 120 6.68 0.51 -12.75
N LEU A 121 7.57 -0.44 -13.10
CA LEU A 121 8.75 -0.74 -12.30
C LEU A 121 9.87 0.31 -12.40
N SER A 122 9.97 1.00 -13.54
CA SER A 122 11.03 1.97 -13.86
C SER A 122 10.60 3.42 -13.66
N THR A 123 9.30 3.67 -13.50
CA THR A 123 8.75 5.01 -13.28
C THR A 123 9.40 5.64 -12.04
N ARG A 124 9.90 6.87 -12.20
CA ARG A 124 10.45 7.64 -11.08
C ARG A 124 9.30 8.15 -10.23
N VAL A 125 9.50 8.13 -8.91
CA VAL A 125 8.52 8.66 -7.95
C VAL A 125 8.45 10.19 -8.02
N THR A 126 9.56 10.85 -8.38
CA THR A 126 9.62 12.31 -8.48
C THR A 126 9.14 12.78 -9.84
N VAL A 127 8.25 13.77 -9.84
CA VAL A 127 7.79 14.45 -11.06
C VAL A 127 8.65 15.71 -11.27
N PRO A 128 9.42 15.81 -12.37
CA PRO A 128 10.23 16.99 -12.65
C PRO A 128 9.38 18.27 -12.74
N GLY A 129 9.90 19.38 -12.22
CA GLY A 129 9.23 20.70 -12.28
C GLY A 129 8.27 21.00 -11.12
N TYR A 130 7.91 20.01 -10.29
CA TYR A 130 6.98 20.20 -9.18
C TYR A 130 7.66 20.54 -7.84
N GLY A 131 8.99 20.64 -7.80
CA GLY A 131 9.78 20.88 -6.60
C GLY A 131 9.26 22.01 -5.70
N PRO A 132 8.94 23.22 -6.23
CA PRO A 132 8.46 24.34 -5.42
C PRO A 132 7.16 24.07 -4.65
N TYR A 133 6.32 23.15 -5.13
CA TYR A 133 5.05 22.79 -4.51
C TYR A 133 5.17 21.61 -3.53
N LEU A 134 6.36 21.03 -3.41
CA LEU A 134 6.61 19.82 -2.61
C LEU A 134 7.60 20.07 -1.47
N ASP A 135 8.32 21.19 -1.50
CA ASP A 135 9.27 21.58 -0.47
C ASP A 135 8.54 22.23 0.71
N LEU A 136 8.20 21.39 1.69
CA LEU A 136 7.49 21.80 2.90
C LEU A 136 8.40 21.69 4.10
N GLU A 137 8.50 22.77 4.87
CA GLU A 137 9.21 22.76 6.13
C GLU A 137 8.58 21.74 7.10
N GLY A 138 9.44 20.95 7.75
CA GLY A 138 9.00 19.93 8.70
C GLY A 138 8.39 18.67 8.06
N ALA A 139 8.36 18.55 6.72
CA ALA A 139 7.82 17.36 6.04
C ALA A 139 8.47 16.06 6.52
N GLU A 140 9.79 16.06 6.75
CA GLU A 140 10.51 14.89 7.24
C GLU A 140 10.04 14.47 8.63
N LYS A 141 9.91 15.43 9.55
CA LYS A 141 9.42 15.20 10.92
C LYS A 141 7.98 14.67 10.92
N ALA A 142 7.17 15.10 9.95
CA ALA A 142 5.80 14.62 9.76
C ALA A 142 5.71 13.25 9.06
N GLY A 143 6.84 12.62 8.69
CA GLY A 143 6.85 11.35 7.95
C GLY A 143 6.46 11.50 6.47
N LEU A 144 6.41 12.72 5.92
CA LEU A 144 5.98 12.97 4.54
C LEU A 144 7.13 12.92 3.52
N VAL A 145 8.25 12.28 3.88
CA VAL A 145 9.43 12.16 3.00
C VAL A 145 9.83 10.71 2.82
N ASN A 146 10.10 10.02 3.93
CA ASN A 146 10.56 8.64 3.94
C ASN A 146 9.66 7.79 4.82
N MET A 147 9.49 6.52 4.43
CA MET A 147 8.85 5.53 5.28
C MET A 147 9.63 5.40 6.58
N PRO A 148 8.96 5.20 7.74
CA PRO A 148 9.64 4.95 9.00
C PRO A 148 10.68 3.84 8.88
N PRO A 149 11.92 4.08 9.33
CA PRO A 149 13.00 3.12 9.19
C PRO A 149 12.80 1.94 10.16
N MET A 150 13.26 0.76 9.76
CA MET A 150 13.33 -0.40 10.64
C MET A 150 14.44 -0.21 11.69
N GLU A 151 14.11 -0.45 12.95
CA GLU A 151 15.02 -0.29 14.08
C GLU A 151 16.19 -1.32 14.01
N PRO A 152 17.47 -0.87 14.05
CA PRO A 152 18.62 -1.77 13.87
C PRO A 152 18.74 -2.87 14.91
N SER A 153 18.40 -2.59 16.17
CA SER A 153 18.44 -3.57 17.26
C SER A 153 17.47 -4.73 17.01
N LEU A 154 16.25 -4.40 16.61
CA LEU A 154 15.23 -5.40 16.29
C LEU A 154 15.56 -6.15 15.00
N ALA A 155 16.07 -5.47 13.97
CA ALA A 155 16.51 -6.12 12.74
C ALA A 155 17.66 -7.11 12.96
N ALA A 156 18.62 -6.75 13.83
CA ALA A 156 19.73 -7.63 14.25
C ALA A 156 19.25 -8.87 14.99
N TYR A 157 18.16 -8.76 15.76
CA TYR A 157 17.53 -9.92 16.34
C TYR A 157 16.83 -10.80 15.29
N LEU A 158 15.97 -10.20 14.45
CA LEU A 158 15.13 -10.94 13.50
C LEU A 158 15.94 -11.64 12.39
N ALA A 159 17.08 -11.08 12.00
CA ALA A 159 17.99 -11.70 11.05
C ALA A 159 19.46 -11.45 11.42
N PRO A 160 20.00 -12.17 12.43
CA PRO A 160 21.34 -11.91 12.98
C PRO A 160 22.49 -12.14 11.99
N SER A 161 22.27 -13.01 11.00
CA SER A 161 23.23 -13.29 9.93
C SER A 161 23.29 -12.20 8.85
N HIS A 162 22.33 -11.28 8.85
CA HIS A 162 22.20 -10.22 7.84
C HIS A 162 22.29 -8.81 8.44
N ASN A 163 22.01 -8.67 9.74
CA ASN A 163 21.98 -7.38 10.43
C ASN A 163 22.84 -7.46 11.70
N HIS A 164 23.83 -6.58 11.84
CA HIS A 164 24.83 -6.61 12.92
C HIS A 164 24.68 -5.47 13.94
N GLY A 165 23.49 -4.90 14.04
CA GLY A 165 23.02 -4.15 15.23
C GLY A 165 23.61 -2.77 15.49
N VAL A 166 24.61 -2.29 14.74
CA VAL A 166 25.29 -1.03 15.11
C VAL A 166 25.61 -0.09 13.94
N SER A 167 25.55 -0.55 12.68
CA SER A 167 25.68 0.36 11.53
C SER A 167 25.26 -0.31 10.22
N GLY A 168 24.62 0.45 9.33
CA GLY A 168 24.22 0.03 7.99
C GLY A 168 22.71 -0.11 7.80
N PRO A 169 22.24 -0.13 6.53
CA PRO A 169 20.83 -0.31 6.23
C PRO A 169 20.36 -1.69 6.67
N THR A 170 19.23 -1.73 7.36
CA THR A 170 18.57 -2.97 7.77
C THR A 170 18.01 -3.68 6.53
N THR A 171 18.22 -5.00 6.44
CA THR A 171 17.80 -5.77 5.28
C THR A 171 17.06 -7.04 5.65
N LEU A 172 16.00 -7.32 4.89
CA LEU A 172 15.30 -8.60 4.96
C LEU A 172 16.17 -9.70 4.32
N PRO A 173 16.19 -10.91 4.89
CA PRO A 173 17.12 -11.97 4.48
C PRO A 173 16.79 -12.54 3.10
N SER A 174 15.50 -12.64 2.74
CA SER A 174 15.08 -13.23 1.47
C SER A 174 15.04 -12.22 0.32
N LYS A 175 15.42 -12.66 -0.89
CA LYS A 175 15.31 -11.82 -2.11
C LYS A 175 13.88 -11.35 -2.38
N PRO A 176 12.83 -12.20 -2.26
CA PRO A 176 11.45 -11.74 -2.44
C PRO A 176 11.02 -10.68 -1.43
N CYS A 177 11.34 -10.85 -0.14
CA CYS A 177 11.00 -9.87 0.89
C CYS A 177 11.69 -8.53 0.66
N ARG A 178 12.97 -8.53 0.21
CA ARG A 178 13.66 -7.28 -0.17
C ARG A 178 13.00 -6.58 -1.35
N PHE A 179 12.58 -7.33 -2.36
CA PHE A 179 11.85 -6.75 -3.48
C PHE A 179 10.54 -6.11 -3.01
N SER A 180 9.74 -6.83 -2.20
CA SER A 180 8.49 -6.31 -1.66
C SER A 180 8.70 -5.06 -0.81
N ALA A 181 9.66 -5.07 0.12
CA ALA A 181 10.00 -3.90 0.93
C ALA A 181 10.40 -2.69 0.06
N ALA A 182 11.23 -2.90 -0.97
CA ALA A 182 11.60 -1.83 -1.88
C ALA A 182 10.41 -1.27 -2.69
N GLN A 183 9.39 -2.10 -3.00
CA GLN A 183 8.16 -1.60 -3.62
C GLN A 183 7.31 -0.82 -2.62
N LEU A 184 7.17 -1.30 -1.38
CA LEU A 184 6.45 -0.58 -0.32
C LEU A 184 7.04 0.80 -0.05
N GLU A 185 8.37 0.91 0.00
CA GLU A 185 9.08 2.19 0.10
C GLU A 185 8.76 3.14 -1.07
N LYS A 186 8.70 2.62 -2.30
CA LYS A 186 8.34 3.43 -3.47
C LYS A 186 6.90 3.91 -3.41
N ILE A 187 5.97 3.04 -3.00
CA ILE A 187 4.55 3.38 -2.85
C ILE A 187 4.39 4.45 -1.76
N TYR A 188 5.03 4.27 -0.60
CA TYR A 188 5.02 5.25 0.49
C TYR A 188 5.55 6.60 0.00
N LYS A 189 6.70 6.63 -0.70
CA LYS A 189 7.28 7.87 -1.23
C LYS A 189 6.37 8.57 -2.25
N ALA A 190 5.65 7.80 -3.08
CA ALA A 190 4.69 8.36 -4.03
C ALA A 190 3.50 8.98 -3.32
N GLN A 191 2.94 8.27 -2.33
CA GLN A 191 1.85 8.79 -1.49
C GLN A 191 2.29 10.02 -0.70
N ALA A 192 3.47 9.99 -0.09
CA ALA A 192 4.03 11.12 0.65
C ALA A 192 4.25 12.35 -0.26
N THR A 193 4.71 12.14 -1.50
CA THR A 193 4.82 13.20 -2.49
C THR A 193 3.46 13.80 -2.85
N ALA A 194 2.45 12.95 -3.07
CA ALA A 194 1.08 13.42 -3.29
C ALA A 194 0.52 14.19 -2.08
N THR A 195 0.78 13.74 -0.85
CA THR A 195 0.36 14.41 0.39
C THR A 195 1.00 15.79 0.54
N ARG A 196 2.29 15.95 0.22
CA ARG A 196 2.95 17.26 0.23
C ARG A 196 2.34 18.20 -0.79
N GLY A 197 2.14 17.75 -2.03
CA GLY A 197 1.45 18.55 -3.04
C GLY A 197 0.03 18.93 -2.61
N LEU A 198 -0.71 17.99 -2.03
CA LEU A 198 -2.06 18.23 -1.54
C LEU A 198 -2.09 19.22 -0.36
N SER A 199 -1.05 19.26 0.48
CA SER A 199 -0.91 20.24 1.55
C SER A 199 -0.78 21.66 1.00
N SER A 200 0.09 21.88 0.00
CA SER A 200 0.19 23.16 -0.70
C SER A 200 -1.12 23.54 -1.41
N ILE A 201 -1.76 22.59 -2.09
CA ILE A 201 -3.06 22.80 -2.74
C ILE A 201 -4.13 23.20 -1.71
N SER A 202 -4.22 22.52 -0.57
CA SER A 202 -5.22 22.81 0.46
C SER A 202 -5.02 24.19 1.07
N MET A 203 -3.77 24.63 1.27
CA MET A 203 -3.47 25.99 1.71
C MET A 203 -4.00 27.04 0.71
N LEU A 204 -3.74 26.85 -0.59
CA LEU A 204 -4.21 27.75 -1.65
C LEU A 204 -5.73 27.74 -1.79
N GLN A 205 -6.37 26.56 -1.73
CA GLN A 205 -7.83 26.42 -1.77
C GLN A 205 -8.50 27.09 -0.58
N THR A 206 -7.91 27.00 0.62
CA THR A 206 -8.43 27.64 1.83
C THR A 206 -8.34 29.15 1.71
N TYR A 207 -7.18 29.66 1.27
CA TYR A 207 -7.00 31.09 0.98
C TYR A 207 -7.97 31.60 -0.09
N GLN A 208 -8.17 30.83 -1.17
CA GLN A 208 -9.14 31.15 -2.22
C GLN A 208 -10.57 31.26 -1.67
N ALA A 209 -11.01 30.32 -0.83
CA ALA A 209 -12.34 30.35 -0.21
C ALA A 209 -12.51 31.59 0.69
N MET A 210 -11.49 31.95 1.47
CA MET A 210 -11.50 33.17 2.30
C MET A 210 -11.61 34.44 1.44
N ALA A 211 -10.80 34.56 0.39
CA ALA A 211 -10.86 35.71 -0.53
C ALA A 211 -12.21 35.81 -1.24
N LEU A 212 -12.82 34.68 -1.62
CA LEU A 212 -14.17 34.65 -2.19
C LEU A 212 -15.23 35.05 -1.17
N ALA A 213 -15.07 34.71 0.11
CA ALA A 213 -15.95 35.15 1.19
C ALA A 213 -15.91 36.67 1.35
N GLU A 214 -14.70 37.25 1.41
CA GLU A 214 -14.49 38.71 1.47
C GLU A 214 -15.06 39.44 0.23
N LEU A 215 -14.85 38.89 -0.96
CA LEU A 215 -15.34 39.48 -2.21
C LEU A 215 -16.87 39.61 -2.20
N GLY A 216 -17.60 38.56 -1.86
CA GLY A 216 -19.06 38.65 -1.87
C GLY A 216 -19.68 39.32 -0.65
N ALA A 217 -18.90 39.67 0.38
CA ALA A 217 -19.36 40.65 1.38
C ALA A 217 -19.41 42.08 0.79
N GLN A 218 -18.61 42.35 -0.24
CA GLN A 218 -18.54 43.64 -0.93
C GLN A 218 -19.50 43.74 -2.12
N VAL A 219 -20.04 42.62 -2.58
CA VAL A 219 -20.94 42.56 -3.74
C VAL A 219 -22.37 42.92 -3.31
N PRO A 220 -23.02 43.94 -3.93
CA PRO A 220 -24.40 44.29 -3.60
C PRO A 220 -25.36 43.12 -3.85
N ALA A 221 -26.41 43.01 -3.04
CA ALA A 221 -27.42 41.94 -3.14
C ALA A 221 -28.12 41.90 -4.52
N GLU A 222 -28.23 43.04 -5.19
CA GLU A 222 -28.87 43.17 -6.51
C GLU A 222 -27.88 42.99 -7.67
N SER A 223 -26.62 42.64 -7.39
CA SER A 223 -25.61 42.47 -8.43
C SER A 223 -25.95 41.28 -9.34
N PRO A 224 -25.93 41.44 -10.68
CA PRO A 224 -26.13 40.32 -11.61
C PRO A 224 -25.00 39.29 -11.55
N LEU A 225 -23.86 39.62 -10.91
CA LEU A 225 -22.74 38.70 -10.70
C LEU A 225 -22.93 37.76 -9.51
N LEU A 226 -23.91 38.03 -8.64
CA LEU A 226 -24.11 37.29 -7.40
C LEU A 226 -24.34 35.78 -7.62
N PRO A 227 -25.14 35.32 -8.61
CA PRO A 227 -25.30 33.89 -8.89
C PRO A 227 -23.99 33.18 -9.26
N LEU A 228 -23.18 33.80 -10.12
CA LEU A 228 -21.90 33.25 -10.54
C LEU A 228 -20.91 33.19 -9.36
N LEU A 229 -20.90 34.23 -8.53
CA LEU A 229 -20.07 34.26 -7.33
C LEU A 229 -20.45 33.16 -6.34
N ASN A 230 -21.75 32.93 -6.14
CA ASN A 230 -22.23 31.84 -5.30
C ASN A 230 -21.85 30.47 -5.88
N GLU A 231 -21.91 30.30 -7.19
CA GLU A 231 -21.47 29.06 -7.85
C GLU A 231 -19.96 28.81 -7.66
N ILE A 232 -19.12 29.84 -7.78
CA ILE A 232 -17.67 29.75 -7.54
C ILE A 232 -17.38 29.40 -6.07
N ARG A 233 -18.10 30.01 -5.12
CA ARG A 233 -17.98 29.72 -3.68
C ARG A 233 -18.36 28.28 -3.35
N LEU A 234 -19.51 27.82 -3.84
CA LEU A 234 -19.94 26.43 -3.67
C LEU A 234 -18.93 25.46 -4.26
N THR A 235 -18.37 25.78 -5.43
CA THR A 235 -17.32 24.97 -6.06
C THR A 235 -16.07 24.89 -5.19
N ALA A 236 -15.61 26.01 -4.64
CA ALA A 236 -14.46 26.05 -3.73
C ALA A 236 -14.69 25.20 -2.47
N ASP A 237 -15.87 25.28 -1.86
CA ASP A 237 -16.23 24.48 -0.69
C ASP A 237 -16.25 22.97 -1.00
N TYR A 238 -16.83 22.57 -2.13
CA TYR A 238 -16.84 21.15 -2.53
C TYR A 238 -15.43 20.64 -2.85
N ILE A 239 -14.58 21.46 -3.46
CA ILE A 239 -13.18 21.12 -3.69
C ILE A 239 -12.46 20.90 -2.34
N LEU A 240 -12.65 21.77 -1.35
CA LEU A 240 -12.08 21.60 0.00
C LEU A 240 -12.55 20.30 0.67
N ARG A 241 -13.85 19.99 0.59
CA ARG A 241 -14.40 18.72 1.13
C ARG A 241 -13.81 17.50 0.42
N ALA A 242 -13.70 17.55 -0.91
CA ALA A 242 -13.08 16.47 -1.68
C ALA A 242 -11.59 16.31 -1.33
N SER A 243 -10.84 17.40 -1.22
CA SER A 243 -9.43 17.41 -0.79
C SER A 243 -9.24 16.75 0.58
N ARG A 244 -10.15 16.98 1.54
CA ARG A 244 -10.14 16.27 2.84
C ARG A 244 -10.26 14.75 2.66
N GLY A 245 -11.17 14.29 1.81
CA GLY A 245 -11.33 12.87 1.50
C GLY A 245 -10.07 12.24 0.88
N VAL A 246 -9.42 12.96 -0.04
CA VAL A 246 -8.14 12.53 -0.65
C VAL A 246 -7.03 12.47 0.41
N ALA A 247 -6.92 13.47 1.28
CA ALA A 247 -5.90 13.50 2.35
C ALA A 247 -6.04 12.31 3.31
N LEU A 248 -7.26 11.99 3.74
CA LEU A 248 -7.53 10.83 4.60
C LEU A 248 -7.19 9.52 3.87
N SER A 249 -7.51 9.41 2.59
CA SER A 249 -7.22 8.21 1.79
C SER A 249 -5.71 8.01 1.59
N LEU A 250 -4.95 9.08 1.35
CA LEU A 250 -3.49 9.03 1.29
C LEU A 250 -2.89 8.64 2.64
N GLY A 251 -3.38 9.22 3.75
CA GLY A 251 -2.92 8.87 5.10
C GLY A 251 -3.15 7.38 5.43
N ARG A 252 -4.34 6.86 5.11
CA ARG A 252 -4.64 5.42 5.24
C ARG A 252 -3.71 4.57 4.36
N GLY A 253 -3.50 4.96 3.11
CA GLY A 253 -2.59 4.26 2.20
C GLY A 253 -1.16 4.21 2.72
N MET A 254 -0.64 5.32 3.24
CA MET A 254 0.68 5.39 3.87
C MET A 254 0.74 4.46 5.10
N ALA A 255 -0.26 4.50 5.97
CA ALA A 255 -0.34 3.61 7.12
C ALA A 255 -0.38 2.13 6.70
N SER A 256 -1.16 1.76 5.68
CA SER A 256 -1.22 0.38 5.17
C SER A 256 0.13 -0.11 4.62
N THR A 257 0.91 0.76 3.97
CA THR A 257 2.27 0.37 3.52
C THR A 257 3.23 0.14 4.70
N VAL A 258 3.08 0.91 5.79
CA VAL A 258 3.82 0.69 7.04
C VAL A 258 3.43 -0.63 7.70
N VAL A 259 2.13 -0.93 7.76
CA VAL A 259 1.62 -2.23 8.26
C VAL A 259 2.17 -3.39 7.44
N ALA A 260 2.15 -3.29 6.11
CA ALA A 260 2.72 -4.31 5.24
C ALA A 260 4.23 -4.49 5.47
N GLN A 261 4.96 -3.38 5.70
CA GLN A 261 6.38 -3.44 6.03
C GLN A 261 6.63 -4.11 7.39
N ARG A 262 5.85 -3.75 8.43
CA ARG A 262 5.90 -4.42 9.74
C ARG A 262 5.65 -5.92 9.59
N HIS A 263 4.64 -6.30 8.82
CA HIS A 263 4.32 -7.69 8.57
C HIS A 263 5.50 -8.45 7.98
N LEU A 264 6.17 -7.91 6.95
CA LEU A 264 7.38 -8.52 6.39
C LEU A 264 8.45 -8.80 7.44
N TRP A 265 8.68 -7.88 8.38
CA TRP A 265 9.64 -8.10 9.47
C TRP A 265 9.15 -9.10 10.52
N LEU A 266 7.87 -9.03 10.90
CA LEU A 266 7.29 -9.94 11.90
C LEU A 266 7.20 -11.39 11.41
N THR A 267 7.21 -11.65 10.09
CA THR A 267 7.33 -13.03 9.56
C THR A 267 8.64 -13.71 9.94
N LEU A 268 9.66 -12.94 10.34
CA LEU A 268 10.94 -13.46 10.83
C LEU A 268 10.95 -13.71 12.35
N SER A 269 9.86 -13.37 13.03
CA SER A 269 9.74 -13.47 14.48
C SER A 269 8.90 -14.68 14.89
N ASP A 270 9.23 -15.28 16.04
CA ASP A 270 8.43 -16.33 16.67
C ASP A 270 7.25 -15.74 17.49
N VAL A 271 6.77 -14.54 17.12
CA VAL A 271 5.62 -13.91 17.79
C VAL A 271 4.34 -14.61 17.32
N PRO A 272 3.49 -15.10 18.25
CA PRO A 272 2.23 -15.74 17.90
C PRO A 272 1.29 -14.75 17.21
N ASP A 273 0.45 -15.24 16.31
CA ASP A 273 -0.40 -14.38 15.47
C ASP A 273 -1.30 -13.43 16.27
N ARG A 274 -1.82 -13.90 17.43
CA ARG A 274 -2.61 -13.08 18.36
C ARG A 274 -1.86 -11.84 18.85
N ASP A 275 -0.57 -11.98 19.16
CA ASP A 275 0.26 -10.86 19.63
C ASP A 275 0.75 -10.02 18.44
N ARG A 276 0.75 -10.57 17.21
CA ARG A 276 1.20 -9.88 16.00
C ARG A 276 0.27 -8.73 15.61
N ALA A 277 -1.05 -8.91 15.76
CA ALA A 277 -2.03 -7.88 15.46
C ALA A 277 -1.75 -6.57 16.23
N THR A 278 -1.42 -6.66 17.52
CA THR A 278 -1.08 -5.49 18.34
C THR A 278 0.13 -4.72 17.80
N TYR A 279 1.17 -5.41 17.31
CA TYR A 279 2.34 -4.76 16.72
C TYR A 279 2.06 -4.16 15.33
N LEU A 280 1.11 -4.73 14.60
CA LEU A 280 0.69 -4.21 13.30
C LEU A 280 -0.11 -2.91 13.47
N ASP A 281 -0.98 -2.83 14.48
CA ASP A 281 -1.85 -1.67 14.76
C ASP A 281 -1.17 -0.53 15.52
N GLU A 282 0.10 -0.69 15.89
CA GLU A 282 0.88 0.35 16.58
C GLU A 282 0.85 1.69 15.83
N PRO A 283 0.76 2.85 16.49
CA PRO A 283 0.78 4.14 15.80
C PRO A 283 1.99 4.31 14.86
N VAL A 284 1.78 4.94 13.70
CA VAL A 284 2.85 5.21 12.75
C VAL A 284 3.66 6.41 13.25
N MET A 285 4.96 6.18 13.50
CA MET A 285 5.89 7.22 13.97
C MET A 285 6.98 7.41 12.92
N ALA A 286 7.32 8.66 12.57
CA ALA A 286 8.36 8.94 11.57
C ALA A 286 9.75 8.39 11.98
N ALA A 287 10.00 8.27 13.28
CA ALA A 287 11.30 7.87 13.83
C ALA A 287 11.61 6.37 13.69
N GLY A 288 10.59 5.51 13.60
CA GLY A 288 10.80 4.05 13.65
C GLY A 288 9.56 3.26 13.27
N LEU A 289 9.79 2.08 12.70
CA LEU A 289 8.74 1.21 12.19
C LEU A 289 7.83 0.66 13.30
N PHE A 290 8.39 0.32 14.46
CA PHE A 290 7.66 -0.24 15.61
C PHE A 290 7.45 0.76 16.76
N GLY A 291 8.04 1.95 16.69
CA GLY A 291 7.68 3.08 17.54
C GLY A 291 7.74 2.75 19.03
N GLN A 292 6.63 2.94 19.76
CA GLN A 292 6.59 2.76 21.22
C GLN A 292 6.56 1.29 21.63
N SER A 293 6.03 0.41 20.77
CA SER A 293 6.06 -1.04 21.01
C SER A 293 7.46 -1.65 20.97
N LEU A 294 8.47 -0.92 20.48
CA LEU A 294 9.85 -1.40 20.33
C LEU A 294 10.40 -1.98 21.63
N ASP A 295 10.24 -1.27 22.75
CA ASP A 295 10.78 -1.70 24.05
C ASP A 295 10.10 -2.99 24.53
N VAL A 296 8.79 -3.11 24.30
CA VAL A 296 8.01 -4.30 24.64
C VAL A 296 8.43 -5.50 23.78
N ILE A 297 8.64 -5.28 22.48
CA ILE A 297 9.12 -6.32 21.54
C ILE A 297 10.52 -6.77 21.97
N GLN A 298 11.41 -5.84 22.28
CA GLN A 298 12.77 -6.14 22.72
C GLN A 298 12.78 -6.89 24.07
N ALA A 299 11.96 -6.48 25.04
CA ALA A 299 11.86 -7.16 26.33
C ALA A 299 11.36 -8.60 26.18
N LYS A 300 10.31 -8.82 25.36
CA LYS A 300 9.83 -10.18 25.04
C LYS A 300 10.90 -11.00 24.33
N PHE A 301 11.66 -10.38 23.43
CA PHE A 301 12.80 -11.02 22.78
C PHE A 301 13.87 -11.47 23.81
N GLU A 302 14.36 -10.55 24.64
CA GLU A 302 15.43 -10.85 25.60
C GLU A 302 14.99 -11.95 26.59
N LEU A 303 13.72 -11.96 26.99
CA LEU A 303 13.16 -13.04 27.80
C LEU A 303 13.24 -14.40 27.08
N ARG A 304 12.84 -14.46 25.81
CA ARG A 304 12.92 -15.71 25.03
C ARG A 304 14.35 -16.15 24.77
N LYS A 305 15.27 -15.22 24.52
CA LYS A 305 16.70 -15.53 24.39
C LYS A 305 17.24 -16.18 25.66
N LYS A 306 16.92 -15.63 26.82
CA LYS A 306 17.29 -16.22 28.13
C LYS A 306 16.70 -17.62 28.31
N GLN A 307 15.43 -17.82 27.93
CA GLN A 307 14.79 -19.15 27.98
C GLN A 307 15.48 -20.15 27.04
N ALA A 308 15.79 -19.76 25.81
CA ALA A 308 16.49 -20.62 24.84
C ALA A 308 17.91 -20.98 25.30
N GLU A 309 18.65 -20.03 25.88
CA GLU A 309 19.96 -20.27 26.49
C GLU A 309 19.85 -21.22 27.69
N ALA A 310 18.86 -21.03 28.57
CA ALA A 310 18.61 -21.92 29.70
C ALA A 310 18.29 -23.36 29.25
N LEU A 311 17.43 -23.52 28.23
CA LEU A 311 17.12 -24.84 27.65
C LEU A 311 18.36 -25.49 27.03
N ARG A 312 19.23 -24.71 26.37
CA ARG A 312 20.48 -25.20 25.81
C ARG A 312 21.46 -25.70 26.88
N CYS A 313 21.41 -25.15 28.09
CA CYS A 313 22.19 -25.63 29.24
C CYS A 313 21.64 -26.95 29.81
N ILE A 314 20.35 -27.23 29.63
CA ILE A 314 19.67 -28.43 30.17
C ILE A 314 19.78 -29.62 29.21
N ILE A 315 19.86 -29.40 27.89
CA ILE A 315 20.05 -30.47 26.91
C ILE A 315 21.51 -30.98 26.98
N PRO A 316 21.76 -32.24 27.37
CA PRO A 316 23.11 -32.79 27.36
C PRO A 316 23.66 -32.74 25.94
N ARG A 317 24.75 -31.99 25.74
CA ARG A 317 25.51 -32.07 24.48
C ARG A 317 26.00 -33.51 24.36
N ARG A 318 25.44 -34.27 23.43
CA ARG A 318 25.95 -35.59 23.08
C ARG A 318 27.37 -35.36 22.55
N ASP A 319 28.37 -35.69 23.36
CA ASP A 319 29.78 -35.52 23.01
C ASP A 319 30.03 -36.20 21.65
N SER A 320 30.23 -35.41 20.61
CA SER A 320 30.92 -35.86 19.43
C SER A 320 32.36 -36.13 19.86
N LYS A 321 32.58 -37.40 20.23
CA LYS A 321 33.86 -38.02 20.54
C LYS A 321 35.00 -37.32 19.79
N PRO A 322 36.03 -36.78 20.46
CA PRO A 322 37.19 -36.28 19.76
C PRO A 322 37.79 -37.45 18.98
N LYS A 323 37.85 -37.34 17.65
CA LYS A 323 38.69 -38.23 16.85
C LYS A 323 40.13 -37.98 17.31
N THR A 324 40.62 -38.86 18.17
CA THR A 324 42.04 -39.05 18.44
C THR A 324 42.71 -39.39 17.11
N SER A 325 43.18 -38.35 16.41
CA SER A 325 44.17 -38.50 15.35
C SER A 325 45.48 -38.91 16.02
N THR A 326 45.69 -40.22 16.15
CA THR A 326 47.00 -40.78 16.49
C THR A 326 47.96 -40.42 15.37
N GLN A 327 48.71 -39.33 15.54
CA GLN A 327 49.89 -39.04 14.74
C GLN A 327 50.93 -40.13 15.03
N LYS A 328 51.30 -40.88 13.99
CA LYS A 328 52.54 -41.66 13.96
C LYS A 328 53.52 -40.90 13.06
N PRO A 329 54.76 -40.61 13.49
CA PRO A 329 55.74 -39.95 12.65
C PRO A 329 56.37 -40.99 11.71
N ALA A 330 56.24 -40.79 10.40
CA ALA A 330 56.98 -41.55 9.41
C ALA A 330 57.93 -40.60 8.66
N ALA A 331 59.19 -41.01 8.62
CA ALA A 331 60.35 -40.25 8.21
C ALA A 331 60.32 -39.77 6.75
N GLN A 332 60.91 -38.59 6.53
CA GLN A 332 61.29 -38.06 5.21
C GLN A 332 62.45 -38.87 4.60
N PRO A 333 62.52 -38.98 3.27
CA PRO A 333 63.78 -39.10 2.55
C PRO A 333 64.18 -37.79 1.83
N PRO A 334 65.48 -37.57 1.56
CA PRO A 334 66.07 -36.25 1.26
C PRO A 334 65.94 -35.82 -0.23
N PRO A 335 66.22 -34.54 -0.55
CA PRO A 335 66.09 -34.00 -1.91
C PRO A 335 67.37 -34.18 -2.73
N ALA A 336 67.23 -34.65 -3.97
CA ALA A 336 68.29 -34.61 -4.98
C ALA A 336 68.08 -33.44 -5.96
N LYS A 337 69.20 -32.79 -6.28
CA LYS A 337 69.33 -31.47 -6.89
C LYS A 337 69.12 -31.50 -8.41
N ARG A 338 68.36 -30.50 -8.88
CA ARG A 338 68.66 -29.53 -9.96
C ARG A 338 69.43 -30.03 -11.20
N THR A 339 68.82 -29.91 -12.37
CA THR A 339 69.53 -29.41 -13.57
C THR A 339 68.61 -28.51 -14.39
N VAL A 340 69.14 -27.31 -14.63
CA VAL A 340 68.62 -26.19 -15.42
C VAL A 340 69.05 -26.41 -16.88
N LEU A 341 68.32 -25.86 -17.86
CA LEU A 341 68.84 -25.06 -19.01
C LEU A 341 67.69 -24.66 -19.98
N PRO A 342 67.86 -23.62 -20.83
CA PRO A 342 66.94 -22.47 -20.88
C PRO A 342 66.51 -22.04 -22.31
N GLY A 343 65.66 -21.03 -22.42
CA GLY A 343 65.41 -20.23 -23.65
C GLY A 343 63.96 -19.76 -23.75
N SER A 344 63.59 -18.54 -23.34
CA SER A 344 63.87 -17.19 -23.88
C SER A 344 62.84 -16.73 -24.92
N LEU A 345 62.02 -15.75 -24.49
CA LEU A 345 61.52 -14.54 -25.15
C LEU A 345 60.77 -14.66 -26.50
N GLY A 346 59.54 -14.13 -26.51
CA GLY A 346 58.82 -13.76 -27.73
C GLY A 346 57.49 -13.07 -27.45
N SER A 347 57.40 -11.81 -27.87
CA SER A 347 56.34 -10.84 -27.61
C SER A 347 55.05 -11.05 -28.44
N GLN A 348 53.98 -10.39 -27.96
CA GLN A 348 52.54 -10.32 -28.32
C GLN A 348 52.14 -9.96 -29.81
N PRO A 349 50.84 -9.75 -30.16
CA PRO A 349 49.85 -10.60 -30.90
C PRO A 349 49.55 -10.06 -32.35
N PRO A 350 48.48 -10.37 -33.18
CA PRO A 350 47.02 -10.50 -32.90
C PRO A 350 46.15 -11.55 -33.70
N GLN A 351 44.99 -11.93 -33.10
CA GLN A 351 43.64 -12.32 -33.64
C GLN A 351 43.44 -13.28 -34.87
N PRO A 352 42.20 -13.73 -35.21
CA PRO A 352 41.08 -14.27 -34.41
C PRO A 352 40.50 -15.58 -35.02
N HIS A 353 39.97 -16.52 -34.23
CA HIS A 353 39.09 -17.58 -34.79
C HIS A 353 37.89 -17.92 -33.92
N HIS A 354 36.72 -17.85 -34.58
CA HIS A 354 35.40 -18.30 -34.17
C HIS A 354 35.35 -19.82 -33.94
N HIS A 355 34.57 -20.26 -32.96
CA HIS A 355 33.64 -21.41 -32.91
C HIS A 355 33.00 -21.34 -31.50
N GLY A 356 31.69 -21.32 -31.26
CA GLY A 356 30.59 -22.04 -31.90
C GLY A 356 30.05 -23.08 -30.92
N GLN A 357 29.29 -22.68 -29.89
CA GLN A 357 28.45 -23.60 -29.10
C GLN A 357 27.18 -22.89 -28.55
N PRO A 358 26.04 -23.61 -28.45
CA PRO A 358 24.70 -23.02 -28.39
C PRO A 358 24.22 -22.72 -26.95
N PRO A 359 23.24 -21.80 -26.77
CA PRO A 359 22.70 -21.51 -25.45
C PRO A 359 21.69 -22.58 -24.98
N ARG A 360 21.89 -23.04 -23.74
CA ARG A 360 20.94 -23.82 -22.95
C ARG A 360 19.65 -23.02 -22.74
N GLN A 361 18.55 -23.51 -23.30
CA GLN A 361 17.20 -23.03 -23.04
C GLN A 361 16.77 -23.44 -21.61
N SER A 362 16.42 -22.47 -20.78
CA SER A 362 15.74 -22.69 -19.50
C SER A 362 14.23 -22.73 -19.72
N ALA A 363 13.61 -23.77 -19.18
CA ALA A 363 12.24 -24.17 -19.41
C ALA A 363 11.20 -23.36 -18.61
N TRP A 364 10.76 -22.19 -19.09
CA TRP A 364 9.52 -21.56 -18.67
C TRP A 364 8.95 -20.71 -19.81
N SER A 365 8.28 -21.33 -20.79
CA SER A 365 7.56 -20.61 -21.85
C SER A 365 6.55 -21.54 -22.54
N LYS A 366 5.38 -21.77 -21.93
CA LYS A 366 4.16 -22.17 -22.67
C LYS A 366 2.91 -21.72 -21.90
N GLY A 367 2.32 -20.60 -22.33
CA GLY A 367 0.90 -20.31 -22.14
C GLY A 367 0.10 -20.78 -23.36
N PRO A 368 -1.22 -21.00 -23.24
CA PRO A 368 -2.06 -21.52 -24.33
C PRO A 368 -2.34 -20.48 -25.43
N PRO A 369 -2.61 -20.90 -26.68
CA PRO A 369 -2.83 -20.00 -27.81
C PRO A 369 -4.26 -19.44 -27.87
N PRO A 370 -4.48 -18.27 -28.50
CA PRO A 370 -5.81 -17.71 -28.72
C PRO A 370 -6.52 -18.37 -29.93
N PRO A 371 -7.85 -18.55 -29.91
CA PRO A 371 -8.57 -19.08 -31.05
C PRO A 371 -8.87 -18.01 -32.12
N GLY A 372 -8.35 -18.25 -33.33
CA GLY A 372 -9.11 -18.12 -34.58
C GLY A 372 -9.42 -16.73 -35.15
N ALA A 373 -8.47 -16.13 -35.87
CA ALA A 373 -8.78 -15.18 -36.94
C ALA A 373 -8.51 -15.87 -38.30
N GLN A 374 -9.58 -16.21 -39.02
CA GLN A 374 -9.51 -16.74 -40.39
C GLN A 374 -8.95 -15.67 -41.34
N LYS A 375 -7.97 -16.07 -42.15
CA LYS A 375 -7.45 -15.30 -43.29
C LYS A 375 -8.24 -15.64 -44.56
N GLY A 376 -8.59 -14.59 -45.29
CA GLY A 376 -8.28 -14.50 -46.72
C GLY A 376 -9.45 -14.56 -47.68
N ALA A 377 -9.74 -13.43 -48.36
CA ALA A 377 -9.43 -13.27 -49.79
C ALA A 377 -10.12 -11.99 -50.33
N THR A 378 -9.34 -11.09 -50.92
CA THR A 378 -9.81 -10.19 -51.99
C THR A 378 -9.52 -10.90 -53.33
N PRO A 379 -10.28 -10.67 -54.42
CA PRO A 379 -10.01 -9.46 -55.22
C PRO A 379 -11.20 -8.85 -56.01
N ARG A 380 -10.94 -7.61 -56.46
CA ARG A 380 -11.23 -7.08 -57.82
C ARG A 380 -12.40 -6.09 -58.00
N ARG A 381 -11.97 -4.82 -58.16
CA ARG A 381 -12.55 -3.72 -58.97
C ARG A 381 -13.50 -4.14 -60.10
N LYS A 382 -14.67 -3.47 -60.16
CA LYS A 382 -15.29 -3.00 -61.41
C LYS A 382 -15.83 -1.57 -61.23
N LYS A 383 -15.67 -0.80 -62.30
CA LYS A 383 -16.00 0.62 -62.49
C LYS A 383 -17.42 0.72 -63.09
N THR A 384 -18.04 1.92 -62.96
CA THR A 384 -19.18 2.49 -63.74
C THR A 384 -20.54 1.79 -63.56
N GLN A 385 -21.71 2.44 -63.52
CA GLN A 385 -22.16 3.66 -64.21
C GLN A 385 -23.50 4.18 -63.61
N SER A 386 -23.73 5.49 -63.75
CA SER A 386 -24.98 6.26 -63.79
C SER A 386 -26.31 5.49 -63.85
N SER A 387 -27.27 5.86 -63.00
CA SER A 387 -28.46 6.65 -63.38
C SER A 387 -29.26 7.11 -62.17
#